data_AF-A0A7J4MLG8-F1
#
_entry.id   AF-A0A7J4MLG8-F1
#
_cell.length_a   1.000
_cell.length_b   1.000
_cell.length_c   1.000
_cell.angle_alpha   90.00
_cell.angle_beta   90.00
_cell.angle_gamma   90.00
#
_symmetry.space_group_name_H-M   'P 1'
#
loop_
_entity.id
_entity.type
_entity.pdbx_description
1 polymer ?
#
loop_
_entity_poly.entity_id
_entity_poly.type
_entity_poly.pdbx_seq_one_letter_code
_entity_poly.pdbx_strand_id
1 'polypeptide(L)' 'MARVVVRVEEDALNPEALRNQIDTEGCGSVVTFVGLTRGLEDGVEVEKLEFDAWEEMLPSVLQRLGLEAVEKFSVHSV' A
#
# COMPACT_ATOMS: atom_id res chain seq x y z
N MET A 1 -6.66 -6.22 18.40
CA MET A 1 -6.12 -4.87 18.12
C MET A 1 -5.89 -4.80 16.63
N ALA A 2 -6.33 -3.74 15.97
CA ALA A 2 -6.16 -3.63 14.53
C ALA A 2 -4.67 -3.50 14.17
N ARG A 3 -4.24 -4.20 13.11
CA ARG A 3 -2.84 -4.27 12.69
C ARG A 3 -2.64 -3.51 11.39
N VAL A 4 -1.77 -2.51 11.42
CA VAL A 4 -1.33 -1.75 10.24
C VAL A 4 0.10 -2.14 9.92
N VAL A 5 0.38 -2.56 8.68
CA VAL A 5 1.71 -2.94 8.20
C VAL A 5 2.15 -1.98 7.11
N VAL A 6 3.31 -1.33 7.31
CA VAL A 6 3.90 -0.42 6.33
C VAL A 6 5.29 -0.93 5.96
N ARG A 7 5.54 -1.02 4.65
CA ARG A 7 6.87 -1.29 4.09
C ARG A 7 7.15 -0.30 2.96
N VAL A 8 8.35 0.26 2.97
CA VAL A 8 8.90 1.05 1.87
C VAL A 8 9.98 0.17 1.26
N GLU A 9 9.93 -0.03 -0.06
CA GLU A 9 10.90 -0.81 -0.81
C GLU A 9 11.55 0.10 -1.84
N GLU A 10 12.84 -0.05 -2.05
CA GLU A 10 13.59 0.63 -3.11
C GLU A 10 13.47 -0.11 -4.45
N ASP A 11 13.19 -1.42 -4.39
CA ASP A 11 13.10 -2.32 -5.53
C ASP A 11 11.64 -2.73 -5.84
N ALA A 12 11.49 -3.68 -6.76
CA ALA A 12 10.20 -4.21 -7.18
C ALA A 12 9.32 -4.66 -5.99
N LEU A 13 8.13 -4.09 -5.91
CA LEU A 13 7.11 -4.48 -4.94
C LEU A 13 6.63 -5.91 -5.21
N ASN A 14 6.40 -6.67 -4.13
CA ASN A 14 5.75 -7.98 -4.18
C ASN A 14 4.40 -7.93 -3.46
N PRO A 15 3.28 -7.69 -4.19
CA PRO A 15 1.96 -7.57 -3.60
C PRO A 15 1.50 -8.84 -2.85
N GLU A 16 1.86 -10.03 -3.34
CA GLU A 16 1.48 -11.28 -2.69
C GLU A 16 2.18 -11.46 -1.35
N ALA A 17 3.47 -11.14 -1.27
CA ALA A 17 4.23 -11.17 -0.03
C ALA A 17 3.68 -10.18 1.00
N LEU A 18 3.20 -9.01 0.56
CA LEU A 18 2.57 -8.03 1.45
C LEU A 18 1.18 -8.53 1.92
N ARG A 19 0.35 -9.05 1.02
CA ARG A 19 -0.96 -9.64 1.35
C ARG A 19 -0.84 -10.71 2.43
N ASN A 20 0.20 -11.55 2.38
CA ASN A 20 0.40 -12.63 3.34
C ASN A 20 0.77 -12.16 4.76
N GLN A 21 1.06 -10.86 4.96
CA GLN A 21 1.37 -10.29 6.27
C GLN A 21 0.13 -9.75 7.00
N ILE A 22 -0.99 -9.60 6.28
CA ILE A 22 -2.26 -9.09 6.81
C ILE A 22 -2.92 -10.16 7.69
N ASP A 23 -3.40 -9.74 8.86
CA ASP A 23 -4.19 -10.60 9.72
C ASP A 23 -5.59 -10.75 9.13
N THR A 24 -5.98 -12.00 8.86
CA THR A 24 -7.27 -12.35 8.25
C THR A 24 -8.14 -13.18 9.17
N GLU A 25 -7.72 -13.43 10.42
CA GLU A 25 -8.54 -14.16 11.37
C GLU A 25 -9.88 -13.41 11.61
N GLY A 26 -10.99 -14.12 11.46
CA GLY A 26 -12.33 -13.53 11.58
C GLY A 26 -12.76 -12.61 10.43
N CYS A 27 -11.97 -12.47 9.37
CA CYS A 27 -12.30 -11.60 8.23
C CYS A 27 -13.05 -12.38 7.13
N GLY A 28 -14.15 -11.81 6.62
CA GLY A 28 -14.91 -12.38 5.51
C GLY A 28 -14.39 -12.00 4.11
N SER A 29 -13.50 -11.02 4.02
CA SER A 29 -12.93 -10.55 2.75
C SER A 29 -11.60 -9.83 2.94
N VAL A 30 -10.83 -9.76 1.86
CA VAL A 30 -9.62 -8.94 1.73
C VAL A 30 -9.75 -8.18 0.41
N VAL A 31 -9.45 -6.88 0.44
CA VAL A 31 -9.41 -6.02 -0.75
C VAL A 31 -7.97 -5.53 -0.94
N THR A 32 -7.46 -5.62 -2.17
CA THR A 32 -6.10 -5.20 -2.50
C THR A 32 -6.14 -4.24 -3.68
N PHE A 33 -5.26 -3.23 -3.63
CA PHE A 33 -5.04 -2.29 -4.72
C PHE A 33 -3.56 -2.29 -5.10
N VAL A 34 -3.28 -2.40 -6.40
CA VAL A 34 -1.91 -2.35 -6.95
C VAL A 34 -1.88 -1.28 -8.03
N GLY A 35 -1.05 -0.26 -7.83
CA GLY A 35 -0.77 0.76 -8.83
C GLY A 35 0.29 0.24 -9.82
N LEU A 36 0.02 0.39 -11.12
CA LEU A 36 0.96 0.05 -12.19
C LEU A 36 1.24 1.28 -13.04
N THR A 37 2.50 1.44 -13.46
CA THR A 37 2.87 2.45 -14.45
C THR A 37 2.15 2.16 -15.77
N ARG A 38 1.43 3.14 -16.29
CA ARG A 38 0.77 3.04 -17.60
C ARG A 38 1.82 3.20 -18.71
N GLY A 39 1.68 2.47 -19.82
CA GLY A 39 2.59 2.59 -20.97
C GLY A 39 2.31 3.78 -21.88
N LEU A 40 1.19 4.48 -21.71
CA LEU A 40 0.82 5.65 -22.49
C LEU A 40 0.17 6.71 -21.58
N GLU A 41 0.61 7.95 -21.72
CA GLU A 41 0.05 9.10 -21.02
C GLU A 41 -0.06 10.28 -22.00
N ASP A 42 -1.27 10.83 -22.16
CA ASP A 42 -1.58 11.93 -23.08
C ASP A 42 -1.05 11.75 -24.52
N GLY A 43 -1.08 10.50 -25.01
CA GLY A 43 -0.63 10.14 -26.35
C GLY A 43 0.89 9.97 -26.49
N VAL A 44 1.63 10.07 -25.40
CA VAL A 44 3.08 9.87 -25.33
C VAL A 44 3.38 8.52 -24.67
N GLU A 45 4.30 7.76 -25.27
CA GLU A 45 4.78 6.49 -24.70
C GLU A 45 5.60 6.76 -23.44
N VAL A 46 5.29 6.03 -22.37
CA VAL A 46 5.93 6.16 -21.06
C VAL A 46 6.89 4.99 -20.88
N GLU A 47 8.19 5.28 -20.83
CA GLU A 47 9.21 4.25 -20.63
C GLU A 47 9.27 3.77 -19.18
N LYS A 48 9.23 4.70 -18.21
CA LYS A 48 9.22 4.43 -16.77
C LYS A 48 8.70 5.63 -15.97
N LEU A 49 8.33 5.37 -14.73
CA LEU A 49 8.11 6.40 -13.71
C LEU A 49 9.16 6.26 -12.62
N GLU A 50 9.72 7.38 -12.20
CA GLU A 50 10.64 7.46 -11.07
C GLU A 50 9.88 8.04 -9.87
N PHE A 51 10.10 7.45 -8.70
CA PHE A 51 9.46 7.84 -7.47
C PHE A 51 10.52 8.35 -6.50
N ASP A 52 10.29 9.55 -5.97
CA ASP A 52 11.06 10.10 -4.86
C ASP A 52 10.13 10.36 -3.68
N ALA A 53 10.65 10.18 -2.47
CA ALA A 53 9.92 10.47 -1.25
C ALA A 53 10.85 11.01 -0.17
N TRP A 54 10.25 11.69 0.82
CA TRP A 54 10.94 11.93 2.07
C TRP A 54 10.91 10.63 2.89
N GLU A 55 11.98 9.85 2.79
CA GLU A 55 12.09 8.49 3.33
C GLU A 55 11.74 8.40 4.82
N GLU A 56 12.16 9.38 5.63
CA GLU A 56 11.89 9.38 7.07
C GLU A 56 10.41 9.65 7.40
N MET A 57 9.74 10.47 6.59
CA MET A 57 8.36 10.87 6.85
C MET A 57 7.34 9.90 6.24
N LEU A 58 7.67 9.29 5.10
CA LEU A 58 6.75 8.44 4.35
C LEU A 58 6.15 7.30 5.21
N PRO A 59 6.93 6.51 5.97
CA PRO A 59 6.38 5.44 6.81
C PRO A 59 5.39 5.97 7.84
N SER A 60 5.69 7.10 8.48
CA SER A 60 4.84 7.69 9.52
C SER A 60 3.48 8.17 8.97
N VAL A 61 3.49 8.72 7.75
CA VAL A 61 2.27 9.20 7.08
C VAL A 61 1.40 8.02 6.66
N LEU A 62 2.00 6.99 6.06
CA LEU A 62 1.28 5.76 5.68
C LEU A 62 0.70 5.04 6.90
N GLN A 63 1.47 4.95 7.99
CA GLN A 63 1.01 4.35 9.25
C GLN A 63 -0.22 5.07 9.78
N ARG A 64 -0.18 6.42 9.80
CA ARG A 64 -1.31 7.23 10.24
C ARG A 64 -2.54 7.02 9.36
N LEU A 65 -2.39 7.01 8.04
CA LEU A 65 -3.51 6.76 7.11
C LEU A 65 -4.13 5.37 7.32
N GLY A 66 -3.32 4.34 7.59
CA GLY A 66 -3.81 2.99 7.90
C GLY A 66 -4.62 2.96 9.21
N LEU A 67 -4.15 3.65 10.25
CA LEU A 67 -4.88 3.77 11.53
C LEU A 67 -6.19 4.56 11.37
N GLU A 68 -6.19 5.64 10.59
CA GLU A 68 -7.40 6.39 10.26
C GLU A 68 -8.41 5.53 9.49
N ALA A 69 -7.96 4.65 8.59
CA ALA A 69 -8.83 3.73 7.86
C ALA A 69 -9.45 2.67 8.78
N VAL A 70 -8.66 2.11 9.70
CA VAL A 70 -9.15 1.21 10.76
C VAL A 70 -10.25 1.88 11.57
N GLU A 71 -10.00 3.10 12.07
CA GLU A 71 -10.96 3.83 12.89
C GLU A 71 -12.25 4.14 12.12
N LYS A 72 -12.11 4.64 10.89
CA LYS A 72 -13.23 5.12 10.08
C LYS A 72 -14.09 4.00 9.51
N PHE A 73 -13.48 2.89 9.08
CA PHE A 73 -14.16 1.83 8.35
C PHE A 73 -14.28 0.53 9.14
N SER A 74 -13.74 0.47 10.36
CA SER A 74 -13.74 -0.72 11.22
C SER A 74 -13.12 -1.96 10.53
N VAL A 75 -12.13 -1.74 9.66
CA VAL A 75 -11.35 -2.83 9.07
C VAL A 75 -10.39 -3.42 10.11
N HIS A 76 -10.20 -4.74 10.06
CA HIS A 76 -9.40 -5.46 11.05
C HIS A 76 -7.90 -5.25 10.89
N SER A 77 -7.44 -5.15 9.64
CA SER A 77 -6.02 -4.97 9.32
C SER A 77 -5.86 -4.19 8.02
N VAL A 78 -4.77 -3.43 7.92
CA VAL A 78 -4.34 -2.64 6.75
C VAL A 78 -2.89 -2.95 6.44
#